data_AF-X1QL21-F1
#
_entry.id   AF-X1QL21-F1
#
_cell.length_a   1.000
_cell.length_b   1.000
_cell.length_c   1.000
_cell.angle_alpha   90.00
_cell.angle_beta   90.00
_cell.angle_gamma   90.00
#
_symmetry.space_group_name_H-M   'P 1'
#
loop_
_entity.id
_entity.type
_entity.pdbx_description
1 polymer ?
#
loop_
_entity_poly.entity_id
_entity_poly.type
_entity_poly.pdbx_seq_one_letter_code
_entity_poly.pdbx_strand_id
1 'polypeptide(L)'
;MRLFGGALRNGDLKTVEFDLRAVMTACRRTTTTKAIIETCLLSDEEKVIASQLVKKVGYDFVKTSTGFSTAGATAHDVALIRRTVGPKMGIKAAGGIHSFEEALLMIKSGATRLGCSAS
;
A
#
# COMPACT_ATOMS: atom_id res chain seq x y z
N MET A 1 -4.31 -7.63 3.53
CA MET A 1 -5.70 -7.18 3.29
C MET A 1 -5.71 -6.16 2.16
N ARG A 2 -6.72 -6.14 1.28
CA ARG A 2 -6.95 -5.04 0.31
C ARG A 2 -7.99 -4.08 0.91
N LEU A 3 -7.80 -2.77 0.78
CA LEU A 3 -8.78 -1.81 1.27
C LEU A 3 -10.09 -1.88 0.49
N PHE A 4 -11.18 -1.53 1.17
CA PHE A 4 -12.47 -1.36 0.52
C PHE A 4 -12.53 -0.05 -0.28
N GLY A 5 -12.02 -0.10 -1.51
CA GLY A 5 -11.84 1.10 -2.36
C GLY A 5 -13.13 1.85 -2.70
N GLY A 6 -14.29 1.18 -2.72
CA GLY A 6 -15.58 1.85 -2.92
C GLY A 6 -15.91 2.83 -1.79
N ALA A 7 -15.72 2.42 -0.53
CA ALA A 7 -15.93 3.29 0.63
C ALA A 7 -14.95 4.46 0.66
N LEU A 8 -13.66 4.21 0.32
CA LEU A 8 -12.64 5.26 0.28
C LEU A 8 -13.00 6.38 -0.72
N ARG A 9 -13.36 6.02 -1.96
CA ARG A 9 -13.71 6.99 -3.01
C ARG A 9 -15.01 7.76 -2.71
N ASN A 10 -15.90 7.15 -1.94
CA ASN A 10 -17.12 7.80 -1.46
C ASN A 10 -16.89 8.68 -0.21
N GLY A 11 -15.64 8.78 0.27
CA GLY A 11 -15.30 9.55 1.48
C GLY A 11 -15.72 8.87 2.78
N ASP A 12 -16.19 7.62 2.75
CA ASP A 12 -16.57 6.87 3.95
C ASP A 12 -15.33 6.28 4.65
N LEU A 13 -14.54 7.17 5.25
CA LEU A 13 -13.31 6.82 5.94
C LEU A 13 -13.56 5.97 7.18
N LYS A 14 -14.75 6.04 7.77
CA LYS A 14 -15.12 5.25 8.96
C LYS A 14 -15.22 3.78 8.61
N THR A 15 -15.89 3.44 7.52
CA THR A 15 -15.98 2.05 7.04
C THR A 15 -14.61 1.51 6.67
N VAL A 16 -13.76 2.32 6.02
CA VAL A 16 -12.38 1.91 5.67
C VAL A 16 -11.54 1.65 6.93
N GLU A 17 -11.60 2.54 7.93
CA GLU A 17 -10.86 2.34 9.19
C GLU A 17 -11.38 1.11 9.96
N PHE A 18 -12.70 0.91 10.01
CA PHE A 18 -13.32 -0.24 10.65
C PHE A 18 -12.85 -1.55 10.03
N ASP A 19 -12.87 -1.67 8.70
CA ASP A 19 -12.41 -2.86 7.98
C ASP A 19 -10.93 -3.17 8.25
N LEU A 20 -10.08 -2.13 8.21
CA LEU A 20 -8.65 -2.26 8.54
C LEU A 20 -8.44 -2.76 9.98
N ARG A 21 -9.18 -2.22 10.96
CA ARG A 21 -9.09 -2.61 12.37
C ARG A 21 -9.59 -4.03 12.60
N ALA A 22 -10.67 -4.44 11.94
CA ALA A 22 -11.21 -5.79 12.06
C ALA A 22 -10.15 -6.85 11.74
N VAL A 23 -9.37 -6.64 10.67
CA VAL A 23 -8.26 -7.53 10.31
C VAL A 23 -7.14 -7.49 11.35
N MET A 24 -6.77 -6.31 11.86
CA MET A 24 -5.73 -6.21 12.90
C MET A 24 -6.12 -6.95 14.18
N THR A 25 -7.39 -6.85 14.59
CA THR A 25 -7.92 -7.56 15.77
C THR A 25 -7.90 -9.08 15.59
N ALA A 26 -8.10 -9.57 14.37
CA ALA A 26 -8.03 -11.00 14.06
C ALA A 26 -6.59 -11.53 13.98
N CYS A 27 -5.60 -10.66 13.78
CA CYS A 27 -4.19 -11.04 13.65
C CYS A 27 -3.53 -11.21 15.02
N ARG A 28 -2.55 -12.12 15.10
CA ARG A 28 -1.67 -12.19 16.28
C ARG A 28 -0.72 -10.99 16.28
N ARG A 29 -0.27 -10.56 17.46
CA ARG A 29 0.69 -9.44 17.59
C ARG A 29 2.02 -9.65 16.84
N THR A 30 2.38 -10.89 16.53
CA THR A 30 3.61 -11.24 15.79
C THR A 30 3.40 -11.32 14.28
N THR A 31 2.16 -11.17 13.79
CA THR A 31 1.84 -11.26 12.37
C THR A 31 2.22 -9.97 11.64
N THR A 32 3.11 -10.05 10.65
CA THR A 32 3.44 -8.90 9.80
C THR A 32 2.30 -8.58 8.83
N THR A 33 1.66 -7.44 9.05
CA THR A 33 0.46 -7.00 8.34
C THR A 33 0.77 -6.04 7.18
N LYS A 34 -0.01 -6.13 6.11
CA LYS A 34 0.15 -5.31 4.90
C LYS A 34 -1.23 -4.95 4.35
N ALA A 35 -1.46 -3.67 4.10
CA ALA A 35 -2.68 -3.18 3.49
C ALA A 35 -2.43 -2.76 2.03
N ILE A 36 -3.20 -3.31 1.10
CA ILE A 36 -3.09 -3.01 -0.34
C ILE A 36 -4.07 -1.89 -0.69
N ILE A 37 -3.57 -0.73 -1.12
CA ILE A 37 -4.41 0.44 -1.45
C ILE A 37 -4.88 0.46 -2.91
N GLU A 38 -4.26 -0.33 -3.79
CA GLU A 38 -4.55 -0.40 -5.22
C GLU A 38 -4.40 0.95 -5.92
N THR A 39 -3.15 1.44 -5.98
CA THR A 39 -2.81 2.81 -6.39
C THR A 39 -3.35 3.21 -7.76
N CYS A 40 -3.48 2.26 -8.70
CA CYS A 40 -3.98 2.54 -10.06
C CYS A 40 -5.46 2.94 -10.12
N LEU A 41 -6.20 2.81 -9.02
CA LEU A 41 -7.62 3.17 -8.93
C LEU A 41 -7.88 4.42 -8.08
N LEU A 42 -6.82 5.08 -7.61
CA LEU A 42 -6.90 6.17 -6.65
C LEU A 42 -6.20 7.43 -7.18
N SER A 43 -6.73 8.60 -6.83
CA SER A 43 -6.01 9.87 -6.96
C SER A 43 -4.85 9.95 -5.97
N ASP A 44 -3.99 10.95 -6.10
CA ASP A 44 -2.89 11.15 -5.16
C ASP A 44 -3.39 11.52 -3.76
N GLU A 45 -4.44 12.34 -3.67
CA GLU A 45 -5.12 12.69 -2.43
C GLU A 45 -5.68 11.44 -1.75
N GLU A 46 -6.34 10.56 -2.51
CA GLU A 46 -6.88 9.30 -2.00
C GLU A 46 -5.78 8.35 -1.54
N LYS A 47 -4.64 8.27 -2.26
CA LYS A 47 -3.47 7.49 -1.85
C LYS A 47 -2.89 8.00 -0.53
N VAL A 48 -2.83 9.31 -0.34
CA VAL A 48 -2.38 9.94 0.91
C VAL A 48 -3.33 9.56 2.05
N ILE A 49 -4.64 9.76 1.88
CA ILE A 49 -5.65 9.43 2.89
C ILE A 49 -5.60 7.95 3.26
N ALA A 50 -5.57 7.07 2.26
CA ALA A 50 -5.48 5.62 2.47
C ALA A 50 -4.22 5.24 3.26
N SER A 51 -3.07 5.80 2.89
CA SER A 51 -1.79 5.56 3.56
C SER A 51 -1.79 6.06 5.01
N GLN A 52 -2.41 7.21 5.27
CA GLN A 52 -2.59 7.75 6.63
C GLN A 52 -3.49 6.85 7.48
N LEU A 53 -4.59 6.34 6.94
CA LEU A 53 -5.48 5.41 7.65
C LEU A 53 -4.77 4.10 7.99
N VAL A 54 -4.06 3.52 7.03
CA VAL A 54 -3.27 2.29 7.24
C VAL A 54 -2.22 2.49 8.34
N LYS A 55 -1.54 3.65 8.35
CA LYS A 55 -0.60 4.03 9.41
C LYS A 55 -1.27 4.23 10.76
N LYS A 56 -2.42 4.93 10.80
CA LYS A 56 -3.20 5.19 12.01
C LYS A 56 -3.65 3.89 12.69
N VAL A 57 -4.05 2.89 11.90
CA VAL A 57 -4.49 1.58 12.40
C VAL A 57 -3.32 0.74 12.90
N GLY A 58 -2.09 1.03 12.46
CA GLY A 58 -0.88 0.38 12.96
C GLY A 58 -0.44 -0.84 12.15
N TYR A 59 -0.71 -0.85 10.85
CA TYR A 59 -0.16 -1.87 9.95
C TYR A 59 1.38 -1.77 9.86
N ASP A 60 2.06 -2.83 9.44
CA ASP A 60 3.51 -2.78 9.24
C ASP A 60 3.88 -2.21 7.85
N PHE A 61 3.04 -2.46 6.84
CA PHE A 61 3.28 -2.02 5.47
C PHE A 61 2.04 -1.45 4.78
N VAL A 62 2.27 -0.42 3.96
CA VAL A 62 1.42 -0.12 2.80
C VAL A 62 1.94 -0.91 1.58
N LYS A 63 1.04 -1.53 0.83
CA LYS A 63 1.33 -2.20 -0.45
C LYS A 63 0.64 -1.45 -1.58
N THR A 64 1.34 -1.25 -2.69
CA THR A 64 0.82 -0.50 -3.85
C THR A 64 -0.37 -1.21 -4.51
N SER A 65 -0.14 -2.39 -5.07
CA SER A 65 -1.10 -3.03 -5.99
C SER A 65 -1.29 -4.51 -5.71
N THR A 66 -2.43 -5.06 -6.16
CA THR A 66 -2.71 -6.49 -6.12
C THR A 66 -1.95 -7.26 -7.20
N GLY A 67 -1.77 -6.64 -8.37
CA GLY A 67 -1.23 -7.28 -9.59
C GLY A 67 -2.31 -7.78 -10.55
N PHE A 68 -3.60 -7.56 -10.23
CA PHE A 68 -4.75 -8.00 -11.04
C PHE A 68 -5.59 -6.84 -11.60
N SER A 69 -5.14 -5.60 -11.39
CA SER A 69 -5.83 -4.39 -11.88
C SER A 69 -5.13 -3.82 -13.11
N THR A 70 -5.48 -2.59 -13.50
CA THR A 70 -5.05 -1.96 -14.76
C THR A 70 -3.56 -1.58 -14.78
N ALA A 71 -2.94 -1.34 -13.63
CA ALA A 71 -1.52 -1.03 -13.53
C ALA A 71 -0.91 -1.48 -12.18
N GLY A 72 0.42 -1.61 -12.19
CA GLY A 72 1.24 -2.03 -11.05
C GLY A 72 1.76 -0.87 -10.20
N ALA A 73 2.91 -1.09 -9.55
CA ALA A 73 3.59 -0.06 -8.77
C ALA A 73 4.28 0.97 -9.69
N THR A 74 4.21 2.25 -9.34
CA THR A 74 5.01 3.29 -9.99
C THR A 74 5.97 3.94 -9.00
N ALA A 75 7.10 4.46 -9.49
CA ALA A 75 8.08 5.20 -8.69
C ALA A 75 7.43 6.41 -7.99
N HIS A 76 6.51 7.07 -8.70
CA HIS A 76 5.72 8.19 -8.19
C HIS A 76 4.88 7.79 -6.97
N ASP A 77 4.09 6.72 -7.10
CA ASP A 77 3.23 6.25 -6.00
C ASP A 77 4.05 5.84 -4.77
N VAL A 78 5.17 5.14 -4.98
CA VAL A 78 6.05 4.73 -3.88
C VAL A 78 6.61 5.94 -3.14
N ALA A 79 7.07 6.97 -3.88
CA ALA A 79 7.60 8.19 -3.28
C ALA A 79 6.51 8.97 -2.52
N LEU A 80 5.30 9.05 -3.07
CA LEU A 80 4.15 9.68 -2.41
C LEU A 80 3.78 8.97 -1.10
N ILE A 81 3.69 7.64 -1.13
CA ILE A 81 3.42 6.84 0.07
C ILE A 81 4.54 7.05 1.09
N ARG A 82 5.82 7.05 0.68
CA ARG A 82 6.96 7.28 1.59
C ARG A 82 6.88 8.60 2.31
N ARG A 83 6.59 9.70 1.60
CA ARG A 83 6.39 11.02 2.21
C ARG A 83 5.25 10.99 3.24
N THR A 84 4.20 10.22 2.97
CA THR A 84 3.02 10.13 3.83
C THR A 84 3.25 9.29 5.09
N VAL A 85 3.84 8.10 4.95
CA VAL A 85 3.97 7.15 6.07
C VAL A 85 5.23 7.39 6.91
N GLY A 86 6.20 8.17 6.40
CA GLY A 86 7.46 8.45 7.09
C GLY A 86 8.43 7.27 7.03
N PRO A 87 9.58 7.32 7.71
CA PRO A 87 10.68 6.37 7.49
C PRO A 87 10.48 4.99 8.14
N LYS A 88 9.62 4.89 9.16
CA LYS A 88 9.49 3.67 9.98
C LYS A 88 8.60 2.60 9.35
N MET A 89 7.48 3.01 8.75
CA MET A 89 6.54 2.07 8.13
C MET A 89 7.12 1.53 6.82
N GLY A 90 6.92 0.24 6.58
CA GLY A 90 7.38 -0.40 5.36
C GLY A 90 6.52 -0.05 4.15
N ILE A 91 7.11 -0.13 2.96
CA ILE A 91 6.38 0.00 1.70
C ILE A 91 6.70 -1.21 0.84
N LYS A 92 5.66 -1.95 0.45
CA LYS A 92 5.76 -3.07 -0.50
C LYS A 92 5.31 -2.63 -1.88
N ALA A 93 6.26 -2.34 -2.77
CA ALA A 93 5.98 -2.14 -4.19
C ALA A 93 5.68 -3.49 -4.84
N ALA A 94 4.58 -3.60 -5.57
CA ALA A 94 4.18 -4.84 -6.23
C ALA A 94 3.34 -4.58 -7.49
N GLY A 95 3.47 -5.50 -8.46
CA GLY A 95 2.84 -5.44 -9.77
C GLY A 95 3.73 -4.75 -10.80
N GLY A 96 4.04 -5.44 -11.89
CA GLY A 96 4.81 -4.87 -13.01
C GLY A 96 6.29 -4.61 -12.73
N ILE A 97 6.96 -5.47 -11.93
CA ILE A 97 8.40 -5.37 -11.65
C ILE A 97 9.07 -6.64 -12.20
N HIS A 98 9.73 -6.51 -13.35
CA HIS A 98 10.26 -7.60 -14.17
C HIS A 98 11.78 -7.50 -14.39
N SER A 99 12.39 -6.34 -14.14
CA SER A 99 13.84 -6.16 -14.27
C SER A 99 14.51 -5.71 -12.98
N PHE A 100 15.83 -5.84 -12.94
CA PHE A 100 16.65 -5.32 -11.86
C PHE A 100 16.56 -3.78 -11.78
N GLU A 101 16.49 -3.11 -12.93
CA GLU A 101 16.39 -1.66 -13.03
C GLU A 101 15.09 -1.15 -12.44
N GLU A 102 13.97 -1.82 -12.74
CA GLU A 102 12.65 -1.50 -12.16
C GLU A 102 12.64 -1.74 -10.64
N ALA A 103 13.23 -2.85 -10.19
CA ALA A 103 13.37 -3.15 -8.77
C ALA A 103 14.19 -2.08 -8.03
N LEU A 104 15.33 -1.69 -8.60
CA LEU A 104 16.21 -0.65 -8.05
C LEU A 104 15.51 0.71 -8.02
N LEU A 105 14.73 1.04 -9.05
CA LEU A 105 13.94 2.26 -9.10
C LEU A 105 12.94 2.32 -7.95
N MET A 106 12.19 1.24 -7.70
CA MET A 106 11.24 1.19 -6.58
C MET A 106 11.93 1.36 -5.22
N ILE A 107 13.09 0.74 -5.02
CA ILE A 107 13.87 0.89 -3.78
C ILE A 107 14.32 2.35 -3.61
N LYS A 108 14.87 2.96 -4.66
CA LYS A 108 15.29 4.38 -4.65
C LYS A 108 14.12 5.33 -4.38
N SER A 109 12.93 5.01 -4.85
CA SER A 109 11.70 5.76 -4.55
C SER A 109 11.20 5.59 -3.12
N GLY A 110 11.73 4.61 -2.36
CA GLY A 110 11.45 4.42 -0.95
C GLY A 110 10.77 3.09 -0.59
N ALA A 111 10.64 2.15 -1.53
CA ALA A 111 10.16 0.80 -1.22
C ALA A 111 11.17 0.05 -0.33
N THR A 112 10.67 -0.65 0.68
CA THR A 112 11.49 -1.50 1.57
C THR A 112 11.22 -2.99 1.37
N ARG A 113 10.24 -3.31 0.52
CA ARG A 113 9.96 -4.67 0.08
C ARG A 113 9.45 -4.63 -1.36
N LEU A 114 9.82 -5.64 -2.14
CA LEU A 114 9.29 -5.84 -3.49
C LEU A 114 8.41 -7.09 -3.53
N GLY A 115 7.40 -7.09 -4.40
CA GLY A 115 6.57 -8.24 -4.73
C GLY A 115 6.62 -8.47 -6.23
N CYS A 116 7.40 -9.45 -6.66
CA CYS A 116 7.67 -9.77 -8.05
C CYS A 116 7.41 -11.26 -8.30
N SER A 117 7.12 -11.61 -9.55
CA SER A 117 6.92 -13.00 -10.00
C SER A 117 7.80 -13.39 -11.18
N ALA A 118 8.65 -12.47 -11.67
CA ALA A 118 9.68 -12.80 -12.64
C ALA A 118 10.71 -13.71 -11.98
N SER A 119 10.92 -14.89 -12.57
CA SER A 119 11.83 -15.96 -12.13
C SER A 119 12.81 -16.30 -13.23
#